data_AF-A0A0M3SJ13-F1
#
_entry.id   AF-A0A0M3SJ13-F1
#
_cell.length_a   1.000
_cell.length_b   1.000
_cell.length_c   1.000
_cell.angle_alpha   90.00
_cell.angle_beta   90.00
_cell.angle_gamma   90.00
#
_symmetry.space_group_name_H-M   'P 1'
#
loop_
_entity.id
_entity.type
_entity.pdbx_description
1 polymer ?
#
loop_
_entity_poly.entity_id
_entity_poly.type
_entity_poly.pdbx_seq_one_letter_code
_entity_poly.pdbx_strand_id
1 'polypeptide(L)'
;MSDKNNSKEQKAQEKLKKIQDKKAQKDSKKTLKKEKKEEFTKLFNEFEGHDGTQEGKIKAAKKRKVKKEKEKINYKLAIKEAPIKFLKEVNKIQWSSRKNLGTKFLWVIIFIAIFGVFFFFVDWGFQSLFELIKII
;
A
#
# COMPACT_ATOMS: atom_id res chain seq x y z
N MET A 1 -30.38 45.13 4.62
CA MET A 1 -30.47 43.80 5.27
C MET A 1 -30.64 42.63 4.29
N SER A 2 -30.80 42.85 2.98
CA SER A 2 -31.08 41.80 1.98
C SER A 2 -29.84 40.96 1.57
N ASP A 3 -28.65 41.56 1.46
CA ASP A 3 -27.46 40.89 0.91
C ASP A 3 -26.89 39.75 1.75
N LYS A 4 -27.07 39.80 3.08
CA LYS A 4 -26.58 38.74 4.00
C LYS A 4 -27.36 37.43 3.86
N ASN A 5 -28.63 37.49 3.44
CA ASN A 5 -29.46 36.29 3.27
C ASN A 5 -29.11 35.55 1.98
N ASN A 6 -28.88 36.29 0.89
CA ASN A 6 -28.47 35.73 -0.40
C ASN A 6 -27.10 35.00 -0.31
N SER A 7 -26.14 35.52 0.47
CA SER A 7 -24.84 34.86 0.70
C SER A 7 -24.93 33.53 1.46
N LYS A 8 -25.89 33.40 2.40
CA LYS A 8 -26.08 32.15 3.16
C LYS A 8 -26.74 31.07 2.32
N GLU A 9 -27.71 31.44 1.49
CA GLU A 9 -28.39 30.54 0.56
C GLU A 9 -27.42 30.02 -0.52
N GLN A 10 -26.58 30.89 -1.08
CA GLN A 10 -25.54 30.48 -2.03
C GLN A 10 -24.54 29.49 -1.42
N LYS A 11 -24.08 29.72 -0.18
CA LYS A 11 -23.18 28.78 0.53
C LYS A 11 -23.87 27.44 0.86
N ALA A 12 -25.16 27.45 1.16
CA ALA A 12 -25.93 26.23 1.39
C ALA A 12 -26.08 25.42 0.08
N GLN A 13 -26.41 26.08 -1.02
CA GLN A 13 -26.48 25.47 -2.35
C GLN A 13 -25.13 24.89 -2.80
N GLU A 14 -24.03 25.59 -2.55
CA GLU A 14 -22.68 25.11 -2.89
C GLU A 14 -22.29 23.87 -2.06
N LYS A 15 -22.65 23.83 -0.76
CA LYS A 15 -22.46 22.64 0.09
C LYS A 15 -23.29 21.45 -0.41
N LEU A 16 -24.54 21.69 -0.81
CA LEU A 16 -25.41 20.65 -1.37
C LEU A 16 -24.84 20.08 -2.68
N LYS A 17 -24.36 20.94 -3.59
CA LYS A 17 -23.68 20.51 -4.82
C LYS A 17 -22.45 19.64 -4.51
N LYS A 18 -21.58 20.07 -3.59
CA LYS A 18 -20.39 19.29 -3.17
C LYS A 18 -20.75 17.93 -2.56
N ILE A 19 -21.86 17.81 -1.85
CA ILE A 19 -22.33 16.53 -1.29
C ILE A 19 -22.87 15.62 -2.40
N GLN A 20 -23.64 16.18 -3.34
CA GLN A 20 -24.15 15.45 -4.50
C GLN A 20 -23.00 14.93 -5.39
N ASP A 21 -22.00 15.76 -5.67
CA ASP A 21 -20.81 15.36 -6.44
C ASP A 21 -20.04 14.23 -5.75
N LYS A 22 -19.86 14.31 -4.43
CA LYS A 22 -19.22 13.24 -3.65
C LYS A 22 -20.03 11.94 -3.67
N LYS A 23 -21.36 12.02 -3.69
CA LYS A 23 -22.24 10.85 -3.75
C LYS A 23 -22.17 10.23 -5.15
N ALA A 24 -22.27 11.03 -6.21
CA ALA A 24 -22.12 10.59 -7.60
C ALA A 24 -20.75 9.94 -7.89
N GLN A 25 -19.66 10.47 -7.32
CA GLN A 25 -18.33 9.85 -7.42
C GLN A 25 -18.21 8.52 -6.66
N LYS A 26 -18.91 8.37 -5.53
CA LYS A 26 -18.93 7.09 -4.80
C LYS A 26 -19.76 6.05 -5.54
N ASP A 27 -20.89 6.46 -6.11
CA ASP A 27 -21.80 5.56 -6.80
C ASP A 27 -21.22 5.10 -8.15
N SER A 28 -20.59 5.99 -8.93
CA SER A 28 -19.82 5.62 -10.13
C SER A 28 -18.65 4.67 -9.82
N LYS A 29 -17.92 4.87 -8.71
CA LYS A 29 -16.87 3.92 -8.29
C LYS A 29 -17.44 2.55 -7.88
N LYS A 30 -18.66 2.50 -7.36
CA LYS A 30 -19.34 1.24 -6.99
C LYS A 30 -19.85 0.52 -8.24
N THR A 31 -20.48 1.22 -9.19
CA THR A 31 -20.96 0.63 -10.45
C THR A 31 -19.80 0.05 -11.26
N LEU A 32 -18.71 0.81 -11.44
CA LEU A 32 -17.50 0.33 -12.12
C LEU A 32 -16.87 -0.90 -11.46
N LYS A 33 -16.95 -1.02 -10.12
CA LYS A 33 -16.46 -2.20 -9.41
C LYS A 33 -17.37 -3.41 -9.62
N LYS A 34 -18.69 -3.22 -9.67
CA LYS A 34 -19.66 -4.28 -9.94
C LYS A 34 -19.54 -4.78 -11.37
N GLU A 35 -19.50 -3.89 -12.34
CA GLU A 35 -19.30 -4.20 -13.77
C GLU A 35 -18.02 -5.01 -13.97
N LYS A 36 -16.88 -4.59 -13.37
CA LYS A 36 -15.62 -5.35 -13.46
C LYS A 36 -15.68 -6.74 -12.84
N LYS A 37 -16.52 -6.94 -11.81
CA LYS A 37 -16.74 -8.26 -11.20
C LYS A 37 -17.61 -9.11 -12.10
N GLU A 38 -18.70 -8.56 -12.62
CA GLU A 38 -19.62 -9.25 -13.53
C GLU A 38 -18.93 -9.64 -14.84
N GLU A 39 -18.13 -8.74 -15.44
CA GLU A 39 -17.26 -9.03 -16.58
C GLU A 39 -16.32 -10.21 -16.28
N PHE A 40 -15.72 -10.25 -15.08
CA PHE A 40 -14.81 -11.31 -14.69
C PHE A 40 -15.54 -12.64 -14.44
N THR A 41 -16.72 -12.62 -13.79
CA THR A 41 -17.53 -13.82 -13.55
C THR A 41 -18.02 -14.43 -14.85
N LYS A 42 -18.43 -13.59 -15.83
CA LYS A 42 -18.80 -14.06 -17.18
C LYS A 42 -17.63 -14.76 -17.86
N LEU A 43 -16.46 -14.11 -17.89
CA LEU A 43 -15.24 -14.72 -18.43
C LEU A 43 -14.87 -16.01 -17.69
N PHE A 44 -14.99 -16.05 -16.35
CA PHE A 44 -14.66 -17.24 -15.56
C PHE A 44 -15.58 -18.43 -15.86
N ASN A 45 -16.88 -18.18 -16.08
CA ASN A 45 -17.87 -19.22 -16.38
C ASN A 45 -17.79 -19.73 -17.83
N GLU A 46 -17.32 -18.89 -18.76
CA GLU A 46 -17.12 -19.27 -20.17
C GLU A 46 -15.92 -20.22 -20.36
N PHE A 47 -14.98 -20.27 -19.40
CA PHE A 47 -13.81 -21.15 -19.50
C PHE A 47 -13.96 -22.46 -18.72
N GLU A 48 -13.86 -23.56 -19.45
CA GLU A 48 -13.44 -24.84 -18.90
C GLU A 48 -11.90 -24.85 -18.83
N GLY A 49 -11.34 -25.00 -17.64
CA GLY A 49 -9.91 -24.88 -17.42
C GLY A 49 -9.21 -26.10 -18.02
N HIS A 50 -8.07 -25.86 -18.66
CA HIS A 50 -7.25 -26.90 -19.30
C HIS A 50 -6.88 -28.07 -18.37
N ASP A 51 -6.88 -27.86 -17.05
CA ASP A 51 -6.43 -28.83 -16.04
C ASP A 51 -7.54 -29.24 -15.05
N GLY A 52 -8.83 -28.99 -15.37
CA GLY A 52 -9.97 -29.32 -14.50
C GLY A 52 -10.07 -28.56 -13.15
N THR A 53 -9.03 -27.81 -12.80
CA THR A 53 -8.85 -27.15 -11.49
C THR A 53 -9.27 -25.68 -11.54
N GLN A 54 -9.83 -25.15 -10.44
CA GLN A 54 -10.27 -23.74 -10.34
C GLN A 54 -9.14 -22.73 -10.64
N GLU A 55 -7.90 -23.05 -10.28
CA GLU A 55 -6.75 -22.17 -10.52
C GLU A 55 -6.42 -22.00 -12.00
N GLY A 56 -6.60 -23.05 -12.81
CA GLY A 56 -6.40 -23.01 -14.27
C GLY A 56 -7.40 -22.08 -14.95
N LYS A 57 -8.67 -22.14 -14.51
CA LYS A 57 -9.74 -21.24 -14.99
C LYS A 57 -9.44 -19.77 -14.68
N ILE A 58 -8.93 -19.47 -13.48
CA ILE A 58 -8.55 -18.09 -13.09
C ILE A 58 -7.39 -17.57 -13.96
N LYS A 59 -6.38 -18.39 -14.23
CA LYS A 59 -5.23 -18.00 -15.06
C LYS A 59 -5.64 -17.75 -16.52
N ALA A 60 -6.50 -18.59 -17.08
CA ALA A 60 -7.04 -18.42 -18.44
C ALA A 60 -7.89 -17.14 -18.57
N ALA A 61 -8.83 -16.91 -17.65
CA ALA A 61 -9.68 -15.72 -17.63
C ALA A 61 -8.87 -14.42 -17.46
N LYS A 62 -7.79 -14.44 -16.66
CA LYS A 62 -6.89 -13.28 -16.49
C LYS A 62 -6.07 -12.97 -17.74
N LYS A 63 -5.59 -13.98 -18.47
CA LYS A 63 -4.79 -13.79 -19.70
C LYS A 63 -5.62 -13.19 -20.84
N ARG A 64 -6.90 -13.59 -20.97
CA ARG A 64 -7.80 -13.08 -22.01
C ARG A 64 -8.56 -11.80 -21.64
N LYS A 65 -8.49 -11.34 -20.38
CA LYS A 65 -9.05 -10.06 -20.00
C LYS A 65 -8.43 -8.97 -20.89
N VAL A 66 -9.23 -8.42 -21.80
CA VAL A 66 -8.83 -7.32 -22.68
C VAL A 66 -8.23 -6.24 -21.81
N LYS A 67 -6.93 -5.96 -21.99
CA LYS A 67 -6.25 -4.87 -21.30
C LYS A 67 -6.94 -3.59 -21.78
N LYS A 68 -7.89 -3.07 -20.99
CA LYS A 68 -8.49 -1.74 -21.22
C LYS A 68 -7.32 -0.77 -21.42
N GLU A 69 -7.33 -0.05 -22.53
CA GLU A 69 -6.28 0.90 -22.88
C GLU A 69 -6.04 1.82 -21.68
N LYS A 70 -4.79 1.94 -21.23
CA LYS A 70 -4.48 2.73 -20.03
C LYS A 70 -4.90 4.17 -20.32
N GLU A 71 -5.92 4.66 -19.60
CA GLU A 71 -6.32 6.06 -19.66
C GLU A 71 -5.07 6.94 -19.47
N LYS A 72 -4.83 7.87 -20.39
CA LYS A 72 -3.68 8.77 -20.36
C LYS A 72 -3.73 9.56 -19.05
N ILE A 73 -2.80 9.26 -18.15
CA ILE A 73 -2.70 9.95 -16.87
C ILE A 73 -2.39 11.42 -17.17
N ASN A 74 -3.25 12.34 -16.73
CA ASN A 74 -3.01 13.77 -16.82
C ASN A 74 -1.86 14.15 -15.88
N TYR A 75 -0.63 14.08 -16.35
CA TYR A 75 0.59 14.36 -15.58
C TYR A 75 0.53 15.70 -14.83
N LYS A 76 -0.04 16.74 -15.47
CA LYS A 76 -0.22 18.07 -14.87
C LYS A 76 -1.12 18.04 -13.63
N LEU A 77 -2.14 17.18 -13.63
CA LEU A 77 -3.05 17.00 -12.49
C LEU A 77 -2.40 16.13 -11.40
N ALA A 78 -1.71 15.05 -11.81
CA ALA A 78 -0.99 14.17 -10.90
C ALA A 78 0.13 14.90 -10.13
N ILE A 79 0.88 15.80 -10.78
CA ILE A 79 1.94 16.60 -10.13
C ILE A 79 1.34 17.63 -9.15
N LYS A 80 0.19 18.24 -9.49
CA LYS A 80 -0.50 19.17 -8.58
C LYS A 80 -1.09 18.45 -7.36
N GLU A 81 -1.54 17.21 -7.53
CA GLU A 81 -2.10 16.40 -6.45
C GLU A 81 -1.03 15.67 -5.62
N ALA A 82 0.16 15.43 -6.18
CA ALA A 82 1.26 14.76 -5.52
C ALA A 82 1.61 15.36 -4.14
N PRO A 83 1.92 16.67 -3.99
CA PRO A 83 2.33 17.22 -2.69
C PRO A 83 1.23 17.11 -1.64
N ILE A 84 -0.04 17.29 -2.04
CA ILE A 84 -1.19 17.17 -1.14
C ILE A 84 -1.40 15.70 -0.72
N LYS A 85 -1.12 14.76 -1.62
CA LYS A 85 -1.21 13.32 -1.35
C LYS A 85 -0.06 12.85 -0.45
N PHE A 86 1.14 13.35 -0.67
CA PHE A 86 2.29 13.14 0.20
C PHE A 86 2.02 13.67 1.61
N LEU A 87 1.53 14.90 1.78
CA LEU A 87 1.16 15.43 3.09
C LEU A 87 0.12 14.57 3.82
N LYS A 88 -0.86 14.03 3.09
CA LYS A 88 -1.83 13.07 3.66
C LYS A 88 -1.21 11.74 4.04
N GLU A 89 -0.20 11.27 3.32
CA GLU A 89 0.55 10.05 3.66
C GLU A 89 1.49 10.29 4.83
N VAL A 90 2.18 11.44 4.88
CA VAL A 90 3.02 11.85 6.01
C VAL A 90 2.22 11.96 7.30
N ASN A 91 0.98 12.47 7.23
CA ASN A 91 0.10 12.51 8.40
C ASN A 91 -0.36 11.11 8.88
N LYS A 92 -0.26 10.08 8.03
CA LYS A 92 -0.50 8.68 8.44
C LYS A 92 0.75 8.03 9.05
N ILE A 93 1.93 8.62 8.88
CA ILE A 93 3.15 8.11 9.48
C ILE A 93 3.00 8.31 10.99
N GLN A 94 2.83 7.20 11.71
CA GLN A 94 2.96 7.21 13.16
C GLN A 94 4.41 7.53 13.48
N TRP A 95 4.66 8.79 13.85
CA TRP A 95 5.94 9.20 14.40
C TRP A 95 6.26 8.30 15.58
N SER A 96 7.38 7.61 15.47
CA SER A 96 7.85 6.71 16.52
C SER A 96 7.97 7.47 17.82
N SER A 97 7.07 7.17 18.76
CA SER A 97 7.12 7.73 20.11
C SER A 97 8.48 7.42 20.73
N ARG A 98 8.99 8.33 21.57
CA ARG A 98 10.28 8.20 22.28
C ARG A 98 10.46 6.83 22.95
N LYS A 99 9.35 6.25 23.41
CA LYS A 99 9.28 4.90 23.98
C LYS A 99 9.63 3.80 22.96
N ASN A 100 9.01 3.83 21.77
CA ASN A 100 9.29 2.85 20.70
C ASN A 100 10.69 3.02 20.10
N LEU A 101 11.22 4.25 20.10
CA LEU A 101 12.60 4.50 19.67
C LEU A 101 13.60 3.85 20.63
N GLY A 102 13.40 4.06 21.94
CA GLY A 102 14.24 3.47 22.98
C GLY A 102 14.23 1.95 22.95
N THR A 103 13.05 1.32 22.82
CA THR A 103 12.96 -0.15 22.76
C THR A 103 13.66 -0.73 21.53
N LYS A 104 13.53 -0.11 20.36
CA LYS A 104 14.24 -0.55 19.15
C LYS A 104 15.75 -0.40 19.28
N PHE A 105 16.21 0.71 19.84
CA PHE A 105 17.62 0.97 20.08
C PHE A 105 18.22 0.00 21.10
N LEU A 106 17.51 -0.29 22.19
CA LEU A 106 17.92 -1.27 23.18
C LEU A 106 18.05 -2.68 22.58
N TRP A 107 17.13 -3.06 21.70
CA TRP A 107 17.20 -4.32 20.98
C TRP A 107 18.46 -4.43 20.11
N VAL A 108 18.86 -3.33 19.45
CA VAL A 108 20.08 -3.29 18.65
C VAL A 108 21.33 -3.45 19.53
N ILE A 109 21.37 -2.80 20.69
CA ILE A 109 22.49 -2.96 21.63
C ILE A 109 22.60 -4.41 22.11
N ILE A 110 21.48 -5.02 22.50
CA ILE A 110 21.45 -6.42 22.93
C ILE A 110 21.93 -7.34 21.80
N PHE A 111 21.49 -7.08 20.57
CA PHE A 111 21.94 -7.83 19.40
C PHE A 111 23.46 -7.71 19.20
N ILE A 112 24.02 -6.51 19.25
CA ILE A 112 25.47 -6.28 19.12
C ILE A 112 26.24 -6.98 20.24
N ALA A 113 25.74 -6.93 21.48
CA ALA A 113 26.37 -7.59 22.62
C ALA A 113 26.41 -9.12 22.45
N ILE A 114 25.30 -9.72 22.01
CA ILE A 114 25.23 -11.16 21.72
C ILE A 114 26.24 -11.54 20.64
N PHE A 115 26.31 -10.77 19.55
CA PHE A 115 27.28 -11.02 18.50
C PHE A 115 28.72 -10.81 18.97
N GLY A 116 29.00 -9.81 19.81
CA GLY A 116 30.32 -9.60 20.40
C GLY A 116 30.78 -10.81 21.22
N VAL A 117 29.90 -11.36 22.06
CA VAL A 117 30.18 -12.58 22.83
C VAL A 117 30.34 -13.79 21.91
N PHE A 118 29.49 -13.93 20.89
CA PHE A 118 29.61 -15.00 19.90
C PHE A 118 30.97 -14.96 19.18
N PHE A 119 31.37 -13.79 18.66
CA PHE A 119 32.67 -13.64 17.99
C PHE A 119 33.85 -13.85 18.94
N PHE A 120 33.72 -13.49 20.22
CA PHE A 120 34.73 -13.80 21.22
C PHE A 120 34.96 -15.31 21.37
N PHE A 121 33.89 -16.11 21.43
CA PHE A 121 34.01 -17.57 21.49
C PHE A 121 34.54 -18.17 20.18
N VAL A 122 34.17 -17.62 19.03
CA VAL A 122 34.70 -18.04 17.74
C VAL A 122 36.21 -17.77 17.68
N ASP A 123 36.66 -16.61 18.12
CA ASP A 123 38.08 -16.25 18.16
C ASP A 123 38.87 -17.15 19.10
N TRP A 124 38.33 -17.42 20.30
CA TRP A 124 38.91 -18.41 21.22
C TRP A 124 39.01 -19.78 20.57
N GLY A 125 37.93 -20.24 19.91
CA GLY A 125 37.91 -21.51 19.19
C GLY A 125 38.99 -21.59 18.12
N PHE A 126 39.21 -20.51 17.36
CA PHE A 126 40.29 -20.43 16.38
C PHE A 126 41.68 -20.45 17.04
N GLN A 127 41.89 -19.70 18.12
CA GLN A 127 43.16 -19.71 18.85
C GLN A 127 43.51 -21.11 19.35
N SER A 128 42.56 -21.79 20.00
CA SER A 128 42.76 -23.17 20.45
C SER A 128 43.00 -24.14 19.29
N LEU A 129 42.36 -23.93 18.14
CA LEU A 129 42.60 -24.75 16.95
C LEU A 129 44.01 -24.49 16.36
N PHE A 130 44.48 -23.24 16.36
CA PHE A 130 45.81 -22.88 15.89
C PHE A 130 46.93 -23.42 16.81
N GLU A 131 46.72 -23.41 18.13
CA GLU A 131 47.61 -24.08 19.09
C GLU A 131 47.66 -25.59 18.82
N LEU A 132 46.52 -26.23 18.56
CA LEU A 132 46.43 -27.67 18.32
C LEU A 132 47.13 -28.10 17.03
N ILE A 133 47.05 -27.26 15.98
CA ILE A 133 47.72 -27.50 14.70
C ILE A 133 49.20 -27.05 14.73
N LYS A 134 49.69 -26.50 15.87
CA LYS A 134 51.07 -25.97 16.02
C LYS A 134 51.46 -24.98 14.92
N ILE A 135 50.49 -24.18 14.47
CA ILE A 135 50.77 -23.07 13.55
C ILE A 135 51.33 -21.87 14.34
N ILE A 136 50.97 -21.80 15.63
CA ILE A 136 51.55 -20.97 16.68
C ILE A 136 52.08 -21.89 17.77
#